data_AF-A0A7L1QU11-F1
#
_entry.id   AF-A0A7L1QU11-F1
#
_cell.length_a   1.000
_cell.length_b   1.000
_cell.length_c   1.000
_cell.angle_alpha   90.00
_cell.angle_beta   90.00
_cell.angle_gamma   90.00
#
_symmetry.space_group_name_H-M   'P 1'
#
loop_
_entity.id
_entity.type
_entity.pdbx_description
1 polymer ?
#
loop_
_entity_poly.entity_id
_entity_poly.type
_entity_poly.pdbx_seq_one_letter_code
_entity_poly.pdbx_strand_id
1 'polypeptide(L)'
;AGLNAGTFPAKLWQLVNSPHVHSVRWASQARGLLIKQSFFERELQGLGGVQSLQRWCPRTPSGPHLKFRSFVHRLYRYGFHKVPGWVGEAAPSDSRAWLHYRNPWFCCDRPNL
;
A
#
# COMPACT_ATOMS: atom_id res chain seq x y z
N ALA A 1 16.82 -14.15 -6.17
CA ALA A 1 15.87 -15.04 -5.49
C ALA A 1 14.50 -14.47 -5.75
N GLY A 2 13.68 -15.13 -6.56
CA GLY A 2 12.39 -14.57 -7.01
C GLY A 2 11.31 -14.80 -5.96
N LEU A 3 10.62 -13.74 -5.54
CA LEU A 3 9.38 -13.85 -4.78
C LEU A 3 8.43 -14.85 -5.45
N ASN A 4 8.10 -15.93 -4.72
CA ASN A 4 6.94 -16.74 -5.04
C ASN A 4 5.72 -15.82 -5.17
N ALA A 5 4.94 -15.95 -6.25
CA ALA A 5 3.75 -15.14 -6.53
C ALA A 5 2.69 -15.16 -5.38
N GLY A 6 2.80 -16.12 -4.45
CA GLY A 6 1.99 -16.21 -3.24
C GLY A 6 2.43 -15.31 -2.07
N THR A 7 3.64 -14.76 -2.10
CA THR A 7 4.22 -13.96 -1.00
C THR A 7 3.62 -12.56 -0.92
N PHE A 8 3.64 -11.98 0.27
CA PHE A 8 3.11 -10.64 0.51
C PHE A 8 3.70 -9.55 -0.41
N PRO A 9 5.03 -9.47 -0.66
CA PRO A 9 5.55 -8.39 -1.48
C PRO A 9 5.17 -8.56 -2.96
N ALA A 10 5.12 -9.79 -3.49
CA ALA A 10 4.69 -10.03 -4.87
C ALA A 10 3.24 -9.58 -5.08
N LYS A 11 2.36 -9.95 -4.14
CA LYS A 11 0.98 -9.46 -4.15
C LYS A 11 0.98 -7.93 -4.06
N LEU A 12 1.82 -7.33 -3.20
CA LEU A 12 1.79 -5.89 -2.89
C LEU A 12 2.16 -5.10 -4.12
N TRP A 13 3.16 -5.60 -4.84
CA TRP A 13 3.55 -5.10 -6.15
C TRP A 13 2.37 -5.14 -7.14
N GLN A 14 1.62 -6.24 -7.22
CA GLN A 14 0.41 -6.30 -8.06
C GLN A 14 -0.69 -5.34 -7.60
N LEU A 15 -0.85 -5.14 -6.29
CA LEU A 15 -1.83 -4.20 -5.74
C LEU A 15 -1.52 -2.77 -6.18
N VAL A 16 -0.25 -2.36 -6.08
CA VAL A 16 0.22 -1.01 -6.42
C VAL A 16 0.20 -0.76 -7.92
N ASN A 17 0.39 -1.81 -8.72
CA ASN A 17 0.28 -1.76 -10.18
C ASN A 17 -1.16 -1.94 -10.69
N SER A 18 -2.13 -2.19 -9.82
CA SER A 18 -3.52 -2.35 -10.24
C SER A 18 -4.14 -0.98 -10.54
N PRO A 19 -4.74 -0.77 -11.71
CA PRO A 19 -5.40 0.50 -12.05
C PRO A 19 -6.64 0.77 -11.18
N HIS A 20 -7.13 -0.25 -10.47
CA HIS A 20 -8.31 -0.17 -9.61
C HIS A 20 -8.00 0.30 -8.18
N VAL A 21 -6.72 0.46 -7.81
CA VAL A 21 -6.31 0.88 -6.46
C VAL A 21 -5.60 2.22 -6.55
N HIS A 22 -6.29 3.28 -6.16
CA HIS A 22 -5.75 4.63 -6.11
C HIS A 22 -5.17 5.00 -4.74
N SER A 23 -5.51 4.23 -3.69
CA SER A 23 -5.00 4.47 -2.35
C SER A 23 -3.53 4.14 -2.15
N VAL A 24 -2.94 3.30 -3.01
CA VAL A 24 -1.54 2.87 -2.92
C VAL A 24 -0.82 3.19 -4.22
N ARG A 25 0.32 3.87 -4.15
CA ARG A 25 1.13 4.25 -5.31
C ARG A 25 2.62 4.04 -5.05
N TRP A 26 3.40 3.93 -6.11
CA TRP A 26 4.85 4.00 -6.02
C TRP A 26 5.28 5.42 -5.63
N ALA A 27 6.27 5.52 -4.74
CA ALA A 27 6.96 6.79 -4.51
C ALA A 27 7.73 7.21 -5.76
N SER A 28 8.01 8.51 -5.94
CA SER A 28 8.67 9.07 -7.14
C SER A 28 10.01 8.41 -7.49
N GLN A 29 10.71 7.82 -6.52
CA GLN A 29 11.96 7.10 -6.74
C GLN A 29 11.77 5.61 -7.08
N ALA A 30 10.53 5.15 -7.30
CA ALA A 30 10.19 3.73 -7.45
C ALA A 30 10.69 2.82 -6.30
N ARG A 31 11.08 3.45 -5.18
CA ARG A 31 11.73 2.86 -4.01
C ARG A 31 10.88 3.16 -2.78
N GLY A 32 9.85 2.35 -2.58
CA GLY A 32 8.86 2.54 -1.52
C GLY A 32 7.45 2.85 -2.05
N LEU A 33 6.55 3.01 -1.09
CA LEU A 33 5.12 3.06 -1.27
C LEU A 33 4.53 4.31 -0.62
N LEU A 34 3.59 4.91 -1.33
CA LEU A 34 2.76 5.99 -0.85
C LEU A 34 1.37 5.45 -0.64
N ILE A 35 0.84 5.60 0.57
CA ILE A 35 -0.47 5.07 0.94
C ILE A 35 -1.33 6.19 1.52
N LYS A 36 -2.48 6.47 0.90
CA LYS A 36 -3.46 7.43 1.40
C LYS A 36 -4.57 6.71 2.16
N GLN A 37 -4.57 6.85 3.48
CA GLN A 37 -5.52 6.17 4.35
C GLN A 37 -6.98 6.46 3.97
N SER A 38 -7.35 7.72 3.77
CA SER A 38 -8.74 8.10 3.44
C SER A 38 -9.23 7.52 2.11
N PHE A 39 -8.34 7.37 1.12
CA PHE A 39 -8.68 6.70 -0.13
C PHE A 39 -8.80 5.19 0.08
N PHE A 40 -7.92 4.59 0.88
CA PHE A 40 -7.95 3.15 1.17
C PHE A 40 -9.27 2.77 1.85
N GLU A 41 -9.71 3.59 2.82
CA GLU A 41 -10.96 3.37 3.52
C GLU A 41 -12.17 3.56 2.60
N ARG A 42 -12.14 4.58 1.72
CA ARG A 42 -13.18 4.82 0.72
C ARG A 42 -13.25 3.73 -0.34
N GLU A 43 -12.12 3.21 -0.81
CA GLU A 43 -12.07 2.09 -1.75
C GLU A 43 -12.55 0.77 -1.13
N LEU A 44 -12.38 0.60 0.19
CA LEU A 44 -12.97 -0.51 0.92
C LEU A 44 -14.47 -0.34 1.17
N GLN A 45 -14.97 0.89 1.24
CA GLN A 45 -16.38 1.22 1.44
C GLN A 45 -17.18 1.32 0.13
N GLY A 46 -16.55 1.72 -0.96
CA GLY A 46 -17.17 1.85 -2.29
C GLY A 46 -17.59 0.49 -2.85
N LEU A 47 -18.75 0.48 -3.49
CA LEU A 47 -19.44 -0.67 -4.11
C LEU A 47 -18.48 -1.78 -4.56
N GLY A 48 -18.42 -2.88 -3.79
CA GLY A 48 -17.67 -4.07 -4.16
C GLY A 48 -16.17 -3.99 -3.89
N GLY A 49 -15.76 -3.26 -2.85
CA GLY A 49 -14.39 -2.93 -2.46
C GLY A 49 -13.34 -3.81 -3.10
N VAL A 50 -12.47 -3.18 -3.90
CA VAL A 50 -11.62 -3.81 -4.92
C VAL A 50 -11.28 -5.24 -4.54
N GLN A 51 -11.71 -6.23 -5.34
CA GLN A 51 -11.51 -7.66 -5.02
C GLN A 51 -10.06 -7.98 -4.63
N SER A 52 -9.10 -7.21 -5.16
CA SER A 52 -7.72 -7.17 -4.67
C SER A 52 -7.69 -6.74 -3.20
N LEU A 53 -8.01 -5.51 -2.80
CA LEU A 53 -8.04 -5.06 -1.39
C LEU A 53 -8.84 -5.97 -0.43
N GLN A 54 -9.95 -6.56 -0.87
CA GLN A 54 -10.69 -7.54 -0.06
C GLN A 54 -9.92 -8.85 0.15
N ARG A 55 -9.16 -9.32 -0.84
CA ARG A 55 -8.26 -10.49 -0.68
C ARG A 55 -7.12 -10.22 0.31
N TRP A 56 -6.81 -8.95 0.57
CA TRP A 56 -5.74 -8.53 1.47
C TRP A 56 -6.16 -8.43 2.92
N CYS A 57 -7.45 -8.23 3.14
CA CYS A 57 -8.03 -8.02 4.44
C CYS A 57 -8.86 -9.24 4.83
N PRO A 58 -8.71 -9.78 6.05
CA PRO A 58 -9.57 -10.85 6.50
C PRO A 58 -11.04 -10.44 6.40
N ARG A 59 -11.90 -11.40 6.06
CA ARG A 59 -13.35 -11.25 5.81
C ARG A 59 -14.15 -10.97 7.10
N THR A 60 -13.48 -10.47 8.14
CA THR A 60 -14.07 -10.15 9.43
C THR A 60 -14.95 -8.91 9.32
N PRO A 61 -16.02 -8.80 10.14
CA PRO A 61 -16.87 -7.61 10.25
C PRO A 61 -16.12 -6.49 10.99
N SER A 62 -15.02 -6.04 10.40
CA SER A 62 -14.15 -4.99 10.92
C SER A 62 -14.16 -3.83 9.94
N GLY A 63 -14.32 -2.62 10.46
CA GLY A 63 -14.37 -1.40 9.67
C GLY A 63 -13.12 -1.18 8.81
N PRO A 64 -13.20 -0.31 7.79
CA PRO A 64 -12.09 -0.04 6.86
C PRO A 64 -10.81 0.41 7.58
N HIS A 65 -10.94 1.15 8.68
CA HIS A 65 -9.84 1.55 9.55
C HIS A 65 -9.05 0.37 10.13
N LEU A 66 -9.73 -0.69 10.62
CA LEU A 66 -9.06 -1.88 11.18
C LEU A 66 -8.34 -2.69 10.09
N LYS A 67 -8.94 -2.75 8.89
CA LYS A 67 -8.35 -3.37 7.70
C LYS A 67 -7.06 -2.65 7.29
N PHE A 68 -7.08 -1.31 7.31
CA PHE A 68 -5.89 -0.50 7.08
C PHE A 68 -4.80 -0.77 8.12
N ARG A 69 -5.14 -0.80 9.41
CA ARG A 69 -4.17 -1.10 10.48
C ARG A 69 -3.55 -2.48 10.34
N SER A 70 -4.33 -3.48 9.91
CA SER A 70 -3.85 -4.84 9.62
C SER A 70 -2.87 -4.87 8.44
N PHE A 71 -3.17 -4.09 7.40
CA PHE A 71 -2.29 -3.92 6.24
C PHE A 71 -0.96 -3.27 6.63
N VAL A 72 -0.99 -2.20 7.41
CA VAL A 72 0.21 -1.52 7.94
C VAL A 72 1.03 -2.44 8.83
N HIS A 73 0.40 -3.25 9.68
CA HIS A 73 1.11 -4.24 10.48
C HIS A 73 1.86 -5.26 9.61
N ARG A 74 1.28 -5.63 8.47
CA ARG A 74 1.93 -6.54 7.53
C ARG A 74 3.10 -5.85 6.83
N LEU A 75 2.99 -4.57 6.47
CA LEU A 75 4.12 -3.78 5.98
C LEU A 75 5.30 -3.79 6.98
N TYR A 76 5.04 -3.50 8.26
CA TYR A 76 6.10 -3.54 9.28
C TYR A 76 6.75 -4.92 9.42
N ARG A 77 5.99 -6.02 9.35
CA ARG A 77 6.56 -7.38 9.40
C ARG A 77 7.48 -7.71 8.23
N TYR A 78 7.31 -7.07 7.09
CA TYR A 78 8.13 -7.27 5.90
C TYR A 78 9.24 -6.21 5.74
N GLY A 79 9.54 -5.45 6.81
CA GLY A 79 10.65 -4.48 6.82
C GLY A 79 10.33 -3.17 6.12
N PHE A 80 9.05 -2.84 5.92
CA PHE A 80 8.68 -1.49 5.51
C PHE A 80 8.67 -0.56 6.72
N HIS A 81 9.32 0.58 6.57
CA HIS A 81 9.38 1.62 7.59
C HIS A 81 8.71 2.88 7.09
N LYS A 82 7.84 3.46 7.93
CA LYS A 82 7.24 4.76 7.66
C LYS A 82 8.33 5.83 7.68
N VAL A 83 8.35 6.71 6.69
CA VAL A 83 9.25 7.87 6.63
C VAL A 83 8.52 9.06 7.23
N PRO A 84 8.84 9.46 8.48
CA PRO A 84 8.28 10.68 9.06
C PRO A 84 8.80 11.91 8.30
N GLY A 85 7.93 12.92 8.14
CA GLY A 85 8.32 14.19 7.51
C GLY A 85 8.42 14.17 5.99
N TRP A 86 8.00 13.09 5.31
CA TRP A 86 7.85 13.14 3.86
C TRP A 86 6.67 14.02 3.48
N VAL A 87 6.94 15.29 3.20
CA VAL A 87 6.06 16.18 2.44
C VAL A 87 6.40 15.89 0.99
N GLY A 88 5.55 15.11 0.32
CA GLY A 88 5.76 14.79 -1.08
C GLY A 88 5.99 16.05 -1.91
N GLU A 89 6.97 16.00 -2.80
CA GLU A 89 7.34 17.07 -3.72
C GLU A 89 6.17 17.59 -4.58
N ALA A 90 5.05 16.85 -4.61
CA ALA A 90 3.80 17.29 -5.21
C ALA A 90 2.92 18.04 -4.18
N ALA A 91 2.90 19.37 -4.34
CA ALA A 91 1.88 20.35 -3.97
C ALA A 91 1.38 20.38 -2.49
N PRO A 92 1.53 21.51 -1.78
CA PRO A 92 1.23 21.67 -0.34
C PRO A 92 -0.23 21.41 0.12
N SER A 93 -1.17 21.19 -0.79
CA SER A 93 -2.60 21.21 -0.46
C SER A 93 -3.19 19.83 -0.09
N ASP A 94 -2.50 18.72 -0.43
CA ASP A 94 -3.00 17.34 -0.21
C ASP A 94 -1.95 16.41 0.45
N SER A 95 -0.71 16.91 0.64
CA SER A 95 0.44 16.14 1.14
C SER A 95 0.32 15.67 2.60
N ARG A 96 -0.65 16.15 3.37
CA ARG A 96 -0.83 15.73 4.78
C ARG A 96 -1.46 14.33 4.94
N ALA A 97 -2.00 13.73 3.87
CA ALA A 97 -2.74 12.47 3.96
C ALA A 97 -1.99 11.24 3.42
N TRP A 98 -0.88 11.43 2.70
CA TRP A 98 -0.10 10.33 2.11
C TRP A 98 0.97 9.86 3.10
N LEU A 99 0.90 8.58 3.46
CA LEU A 99 1.91 7.91 4.28
C LEU A 99 2.98 7.30 3.38
N HIS A 100 4.21 7.76 3.53
CA HIS A 100 5.35 7.18 2.82
C HIS A 100 5.97 6.03 3.63
N TYR A 101 6.06 4.86 3.00
CA TYR A 101 6.75 3.68 3.51
C TYR A 101 7.90 3.32 2.59
N ARG A 102 9.11 3.15 3.12
CA ARG A 102 10.27 2.68 2.35
C ARG A 102 10.65 1.27 2.76
N ASN A 103 11.10 0.49 1.79
CA ASN A 103 11.74 -0.79 2.00
C ASN A 103 12.88 -0.95 0.96
N PRO A 104 14.15 -1.12 1.39
CA PRO A 104 15.28 -1.30 0.49
C PRO A 104 15.14 -2.50 -0.47
N TRP A 105 14.36 -3.50 -0.07
CA TRP A 105 14.12 -4.75 -0.79
C TRP A 105 12.84 -4.69 -1.65
N PHE A 106 12.20 -3.54 -1.78
CA PHE A 106 10.95 -3.40 -2.53
C PHE A 106 11.03 -2.25 -3.52
N CYS A 107 11.20 -2.59 -4.81
CA CYS A 107 11.35 -1.64 -5.90
C CYS A 107 10.38 -1.97 -7.04
N CYS A 108 9.87 -0.94 -7.74
CA CYS A 108 8.99 -1.12 -8.90
C CYS A 108 9.67 -1.96 -10.00
N ASP A 109 10.94 -1.65 -10.29
CA ASP A 109 11.78 -2.32 -11.30
C ASP A 109 12.16 -3.77 -11.00
N ARG A 110 11.80 -4.31 -9.83
CA ARG A 110 12.15 -5.67 -9.44
C ARG A 110 10.90 -6.45 -9.00
N PRO A 111 10.13 -6.98 -9.96
CA PRO A 111 9.02 -7.88 -9.64
C PRO A 111 9.48 -9.20 -8.98
N ASN A 112 10.76 -9.55 -9.13
CA ASN A 112 11.38 -10.79 -8.65
C ASN A 112 12.25 -10.62 -7.38
N LEU A 113 11.96 -9.65 -6.50
CA LEU A 113 12.80 -9.44 -5.30
C LEU A 113 12.47 -10.40 -4.14
#